data_AF-A0A0C9R0J1-F1
#
_entry.id   AF-A0A0C9R0J1-F1
#
_cell.length_a   1.000
_cell.length_b   1.000
_cell.length_c   1.000
_cell.angle_alpha   90.00
_cell.angle_beta   90.00
_cell.angle_gamma   90.00
#
_symmetry.space_group_name_H-M   'P 1'
#
loop_
_entity.id
_entity.type
_entity.pdbx_description
1 polymer ?
#
loop_
_entity_poly.entity_id
_entity_poly.type
_entity_poly.pdbx_seq_one_letter_code
_entity_poly.pdbx_strand_id
1 'polypeptide(L)'
;LLTPFPEEQVEDEKAIFNYRLNRAWRCAENAFGLTTARWRVLLRTVHLMPSNVDYVIKAACMLHNFLTDMNPHHQQFVDTEDGAGNLIPGSWRQGIKQTNQEAYCFPLEVAARMEDCNTDAVHARNLFTTYFCSSVGEVPWQWQQSGVSKEVALKNLDERQRFPLHS
;
A
#
# COMPACT_ATOMS: atom_id res chain seq x y z
N LEU A 1 -8.34 8.95 1.57
CA LEU A 1 -7.13 8.10 1.58
C LEU A 1 -5.99 8.89 0.94
N LEU A 2 -4.71 8.59 1.21
CA LEU A 2 -3.63 9.13 0.36
C LEU A 2 -3.88 8.69 -1.08
N THR A 3 -3.63 9.57 -2.05
CA THR A 3 -3.83 9.28 -3.47
C THR A 3 -2.49 9.34 -4.21
N PRO A 4 -2.28 8.53 -5.25
CA PRO A 4 -1.05 8.58 -6.03
C PRO A 4 -1.05 9.85 -6.91
N PHE A 5 0.12 10.24 -7.41
CA PHE A 5 0.19 11.17 -8.54
C PHE A 5 -0.27 10.47 -9.83
N PRO A 6 -0.92 11.19 -10.77
CA PRO A 6 -1.26 10.64 -12.08
C PRO A 6 0.00 10.15 -12.83
N GLU A 7 -0.14 9.04 -13.57
CA GLU A 7 0.95 8.44 -14.36
C GLU A 7 1.49 9.36 -15.46
N GLU A 8 0.73 10.37 -15.87
CA GLU A 8 1.11 11.38 -16.87
C GLU A 8 2.02 12.49 -16.30
N GLN A 9 2.15 12.60 -14.98
CA GLN A 9 2.89 13.67 -14.29
C GLN A 9 4.11 13.15 -13.51
N VAL A 10 4.74 12.08 -13.99
CA VAL A 10 5.78 11.37 -13.24
C VAL A 10 7.13 12.06 -13.40
N GLU A 11 7.26 13.19 -12.72
CA GLU A 11 8.56 13.69 -12.31
C GLU A 11 9.18 12.74 -11.29
N ASP A 12 10.50 12.72 -11.26
CA ASP A 12 11.34 11.80 -10.50
C ASP A 12 10.94 11.67 -9.01
N GLU A 13 10.66 12.76 -8.32
CA GLU A 13 10.22 12.76 -6.93
C GLU A 13 8.80 12.20 -6.73
N LYS A 14 7.91 12.40 -7.70
CA LYS A 14 6.53 11.88 -7.69
C LYS A 14 6.53 10.38 -7.96
N ALA A 15 7.42 9.90 -8.83
CA ALA A 15 7.68 8.47 -9.02
C ALA A 15 8.07 7.78 -7.70
N ILE A 16 8.97 8.40 -6.93
CA ILE A 16 9.41 7.88 -5.63
C ILE A 16 8.25 7.84 -4.64
N PHE A 17 7.45 8.90 -4.56
CA PHE A 17 6.25 8.90 -3.73
C PHE A 17 5.29 7.77 -4.12
N ASN A 18 4.96 7.65 -5.42
CA ASN A 18 4.05 6.61 -5.91
C ASN A 18 4.58 5.21 -5.60
N TYR A 19 5.88 4.98 -5.81
CA TYR A 19 6.52 3.70 -5.48
C TYR A 19 6.39 3.38 -3.98
N ARG A 20 6.70 4.34 -3.11
CA ARG A 20 6.61 4.17 -1.65
C ARG A 20 5.17 3.97 -1.18
N LEU A 21 4.21 4.69 -1.76
CA LEU A 21 2.79 4.53 -1.48
C LEU A 21 2.31 3.14 -1.88
N ASN A 22 2.62 2.69 -3.10
CA ASN A 22 2.27 1.36 -3.59
C ASN A 22 2.89 0.27 -2.71
N ARG A 23 4.15 0.42 -2.27
CA ARG A 23 4.78 -0.51 -1.33
C ARG A 23 4.04 -0.58 0.01
N ALA A 24 3.61 0.56 0.55
CA ALA A 24 2.84 0.62 1.79
C ALA A 24 1.46 -0.03 1.64
N TRP A 25 0.76 0.25 0.54
CA TRP A 25 -0.53 -0.40 0.24
C TRP A 25 -0.39 -1.91 0.10
N ARG A 26 0.61 -2.38 -0.64
CA ARG A 26 0.88 -3.82 -0.79
C ARG A 26 1.11 -4.48 0.56
N CYS A 27 1.81 -3.84 1.50
CA CYS A 27 1.96 -4.36 2.86
C CYS A 27 0.61 -4.53 3.57
N ALA A 28 -0.26 -3.51 3.50
CA ALA A 28 -1.61 -3.56 4.08
C ALA A 28 -2.48 -4.63 3.41
N GLU A 29 -2.48 -4.69 2.07
CA GLU A 29 -3.20 -5.69 1.28
C GLU A 29 -2.77 -7.12 1.64
N ASN A 30 -1.45 -7.36 1.78
CA ASN A 30 -0.95 -8.67 2.20
C ASN A 30 -1.43 -9.04 3.60
N ALA A 31 -1.39 -8.11 4.56
CA ALA A 31 -1.87 -8.38 5.91
C ALA A 31 -3.36 -8.77 5.92
N PHE A 32 -4.21 -8.02 5.19
CA PHE A 32 -5.63 -8.36 5.04
C PHE A 32 -5.83 -9.66 4.29
N GLY A 33 -5.07 -9.89 3.22
CA GLY A 33 -5.12 -11.11 2.41
C GLY A 33 -4.78 -12.37 3.18
N LEU A 34 -3.70 -12.35 3.97
CA LEU A 34 -3.30 -13.46 4.84
C LEU A 34 -4.34 -13.71 5.93
N THR A 35 -4.85 -12.64 6.53
CA THR A 35 -5.88 -12.72 7.58
C THR A 35 -7.16 -13.34 7.02
N THR A 36 -7.64 -12.87 5.88
CA THR A 36 -8.88 -13.34 5.24
C THR A 36 -8.75 -14.74 4.63
N ALA A 37 -7.60 -15.10 4.07
CA ALA A 37 -7.32 -16.44 3.57
C ALA A 37 -7.41 -17.51 4.68
N ARG A 38 -7.00 -17.15 5.90
CA ARG A 38 -7.12 -18.01 7.10
C ARG A 38 -8.54 -17.94 7.70
N TRP A 39 -9.09 -16.74 7.85
CA TRP A 39 -10.37 -16.49 8.49
C TRP A 39 -11.46 -16.15 7.47
N ARG A 40 -11.96 -17.17 6.77
CA ARG A 40 -12.97 -17.01 5.69
C ARG A 40 -14.24 -16.28 6.11
N VAL A 41 -14.55 -16.18 7.40
CA VAL A 41 -15.67 -15.38 7.91
C VAL A 41 -15.55 -13.91 7.52
N LEU A 42 -14.33 -13.40 7.32
CA LEU A 42 -14.07 -12.02 6.92
C LEU A 42 -14.24 -11.76 5.42
N LEU A 43 -14.38 -12.83 4.60
CA LEU A 43 -14.58 -12.72 3.15
C LEU A 43 -16.05 -12.67 2.73
N ARG A 44 -16.97 -12.82 3.69
CA ARG A 44 -18.41 -12.88 3.45
C ARG A 44 -19.13 -11.82 4.28
N THR A 45 -20.34 -11.49 3.87
CA THR A 45 -21.24 -10.68 4.71
C THR A 45 -21.42 -11.35 6.07
N VAL A 46 -21.08 -10.62 7.13
CA VAL A 46 -21.20 -11.09 8.51
C VAL A 46 -22.60 -10.72 9.01
N HIS A 47 -23.47 -11.73 9.16
CA HIS A 47 -24.82 -11.56 9.71
C HIS A 47 -24.80 -11.42 11.24
N LEU A 48 -24.15 -10.37 11.72
CA LEU A 48 -24.09 -10.00 13.14
C LEU A 48 -24.47 -8.53 13.30
N MET A 49 -24.89 -8.16 14.51
CA MET A 49 -25.00 -6.75 14.88
C MET A 49 -23.62 -6.08 14.80
N PRO A 50 -23.51 -4.81 14.36
CA PRO A 50 -22.23 -4.10 14.27
C PRO A 50 -21.40 -4.16 15.55
N SER A 51 -22.05 -4.06 16.71
CA SER A 51 -21.42 -4.19 18.03
C SER A 51 -20.72 -5.54 18.26
N ASN A 52 -21.17 -6.59 17.59
CA ASN A 52 -20.61 -7.93 17.70
C ASN A 52 -19.48 -8.19 16.70
N VAL A 53 -19.46 -7.48 15.57
CA VAL A 53 -18.44 -7.62 14.51
C VAL A 53 -17.06 -7.22 15.04
N ASP A 54 -16.98 -6.21 15.90
CA ASP A 54 -15.72 -5.79 16.53
C ASP A 54 -15.03 -6.92 17.28
N TYR A 55 -15.79 -7.78 17.99
CA TYR A 55 -15.23 -8.92 18.69
C TYR A 55 -14.70 -9.98 17.72
N VAL A 56 -15.40 -10.21 16.61
CA VAL A 56 -14.95 -11.14 15.56
C VAL A 56 -13.65 -10.65 14.94
N ILE A 57 -13.54 -9.36 14.61
CA ILE A 57 -12.32 -8.78 14.04
C ILE A 57 -11.16 -8.88 15.04
N LYS A 58 -11.37 -8.47 16.29
CA LYS A 58 -10.34 -8.54 17.35
C LYS A 58 -9.87 -9.98 17.58
N ALA A 59 -10.81 -10.94 17.69
CA ALA A 59 -10.47 -12.35 17.85
C ALA A 59 -9.68 -12.88 16.64
N ALA A 60 -10.09 -12.55 15.41
CA ALA A 60 -9.37 -12.93 14.20
C ALA A 60 -7.94 -12.38 14.18
N CYS A 61 -7.73 -11.10 14.55
CA CYS A 61 -6.39 -10.51 14.66
C CYS A 61 -5.54 -11.19 15.73
N MET A 62 -6.07 -11.39 16.94
CA MET A 62 -5.34 -12.04 18.04
C MET A 62 -4.94 -13.47 17.67
N LEU A 63 -5.90 -14.26 17.16
CA LEU A 63 -5.64 -15.63 16.75
C LEU A 63 -4.72 -15.70 15.54
N HIS A 64 -4.81 -14.75 14.59
CA HIS A 64 -3.89 -14.69 13.47
C HIS A 64 -2.45 -14.52 13.96
N ASN A 65 -2.21 -13.54 14.83
CA ASN A 65 -0.87 -13.27 15.36
C ASN A 65 -0.32 -14.47 16.15
N PHE A 66 -1.14 -15.06 17.02
CA PHE A 66 -0.75 -16.24 17.80
C PHE A 66 -0.38 -17.43 16.90
N LEU A 67 -1.19 -17.72 15.87
CA LEU A 67 -0.92 -18.83 14.95
C LEU A 67 0.27 -18.56 14.03
N THR A 68 0.49 -17.31 13.62
CA THR A 68 1.64 -16.95 12.78
C THR A 68 2.96 -17.06 13.55
N ASP A 69 2.96 -16.80 14.86
CA ASP A 69 4.12 -17.04 15.73
C ASP A 69 4.43 -18.54 15.87
N MET A 70 3.39 -19.36 16.06
CA MET A 70 3.52 -20.82 16.21
C MET A 70 3.82 -21.55 14.89
N ASN A 71 3.26 -21.07 13.78
CA ASN A 71 3.39 -21.66 12.45
C ASN A 71 3.46 -20.55 11.39
N PRO A 72 4.67 -20.05 11.12
CA PRO A 72 4.89 -19.01 10.12
C PRO A 72 4.41 -19.45 8.74
N HIS A 73 3.83 -18.53 7.99
CA HIS A 73 3.48 -18.78 6.60
C HIS A 73 4.72 -19.10 5.77
N HIS A 74 4.60 -20.05 4.83
CA HIS A 74 5.67 -20.32 3.86
C HIS A 74 5.99 -19.07 3.04
N GLN A 75 7.26 -18.88 2.66
CA GLN A 75 7.74 -17.69 1.95
C GLN A 75 6.98 -17.39 0.63
N GLN A 76 6.51 -18.43 -0.05
CA GLN A 76 5.71 -18.31 -1.29
C GLN A 76 4.26 -17.90 -1.04
N PHE A 77 3.81 -17.88 0.22
CA PHE A 77 2.43 -17.58 0.59
C PHE A 77 2.16 -16.08 0.61
N VAL A 78 3.14 -15.26 0.99
CA VAL A 78 3.07 -13.78 1.05
C VAL A 78 3.61 -13.20 -0.26
N ASP A 79 3.14 -12.01 -0.66
CA ASP A 79 3.76 -11.31 -1.78
C ASP A 79 5.23 -10.97 -1.46
N THR A 80 6.07 -11.04 -2.49
CA THR A 80 7.48 -10.68 -2.43
C THR A 80 7.83 -9.72 -3.56
N GLU A 81 9.07 -9.23 -3.57
CA GLU A 81 9.60 -8.43 -4.67
C GLU A 81 10.82 -9.11 -5.26
N ASP A 82 10.97 -9.01 -6.58
CA ASP A 82 12.22 -9.40 -7.23
C ASP A 82 13.32 -8.34 -7.02
N GLY A 83 14.54 -8.63 -7.47
CA GLY A 83 15.67 -7.70 -7.38
C GLY A 83 15.49 -6.38 -8.15
N ALA A 84 14.49 -6.30 -9.04
CA ALA A 84 14.13 -5.09 -9.77
C ALA A 84 12.96 -4.33 -9.11
N GLY A 85 12.42 -4.83 -7.98
CA GLY A 85 11.28 -4.23 -7.29
C GLY A 85 9.92 -4.61 -7.87
N ASN A 86 9.86 -5.52 -8.86
CA ASN A 86 8.59 -6.01 -9.39
C ASN A 86 7.91 -6.90 -8.35
N LEU A 87 6.58 -6.76 -8.25
CA LEU A 87 5.76 -7.60 -7.39
C LEU A 87 5.78 -9.06 -7.88
N ILE A 88 6.25 -9.96 -7.03
CA ILE A 88 6.02 -11.40 -7.14
C ILE A 88 4.80 -11.72 -6.27
N PRO A 89 3.64 -11.99 -6.88
CA PRO A 89 2.44 -12.18 -6.12
C PRO A 89 2.50 -13.52 -5.31
N GLY A 90 2.16 -13.53 -4.01
CA GLY A 90 2.12 -14.71 -3.12
C GLY A 90 0.85 -15.57 -3.16
N SER A 91 0.92 -16.87 -2.83
CA SER A 91 -0.17 -17.81 -3.11
C SER A 91 -1.45 -17.64 -2.27
N TRP A 92 -1.49 -16.74 -1.27
CA TRP A 92 -2.65 -16.49 -0.42
C TRP A 92 -3.96 -16.20 -1.19
N ARG A 93 -3.88 -15.52 -2.34
CA ARG A 93 -5.04 -15.20 -3.18
C ARG A 93 -5.62 -16.39 -3.95
N GLN A 94 -4.90 -17.51 -4.07
CA GLN A 94 -5.39 -18.69 -4.79
C GLN A 94 -6.56 -19.35 -4.06
N GLY A 95 -6.53 -19.39 -2.72
CA GLY A 95 -7.62 -19.93 -1.89
C GLY A 95 -8.87 -19.05 -1.86
N ILE A 96 -8.72 -17.75 -2.15
CA ILE A 96 -9.83 -16.78 -2.17
C ILE A 96 -10.64 -16.92 -3.47
N LYS A 97 -9.97 -17.09 -4.62
CA LYS A 97 -10.62 -17.25 -5.94
C LYS A 97 -11.51 -18.51 -6.05
N GLN A 98 -11.30 -19.51 -5.20
CA GLN A 98 -12.07 -20.75 -5.16
C GLN A 98 -13.33 -20.65 -4.28
N THR A 99 -13.45 -19.60 -3.48
CA THR A 99 -14.66 -19.31 -2.71
C THR A 99 -15.59 -18.51 -3.64
N ASN A 100 -16.87 -18.89 -3.73
CA ASN A 100 -17.91 -18.33 -4.62
C ASN A 100 -17.83 -16.80 -4.85
N GLN A 101 -18.48 -16.32 -5.92
CA GLN A 101 -18.56 -14.92 -6.42
C GLN A 101 -18.80 -13.79 -5.38
N GLU A 102 -19.05 -14.12 -4.11
CA GLU A 102 -19.28 -13.21 -2.98
C GLU A 102 -18.00 -12.88 -2.17
N ALA A 103 -16.82 -13.40 -2.54
CA ALA A 103 -15.58 -13.08 -1.85
C ALA A 103 -15.09 -11.66 -2.18
N TYR A 104 -15.28 -10.72 -1.26
CA TYR A 104 -14.87 -9.32 -1.43
C TYR A 104 -13.46 -9.08 -0.88
N CYS A 105 -12.46 -9.08 -1.77
CA CYS A 105 -11.13 -8.57 -1.46
C CYS A 105 -10.72 -7.61 -2.59
N PHE A 106 -11.10 -6.34 -2.46
CA PHE A 106 -10.76 -5.32 -3.44
C PHE A 106 -9.33 -4.82 -3.21
N PRO A 107 -8.51 -4.66 -4.27
CA PRO A 107 -7.22 -3.98 -4.15
C PRO A 107 -7.42 -2.55 -3.64
N LEU A 108 -6.64 -2.14 -2.65
CA LEU A 108 -6.60 -0.79 -2.09
C LEU A 108 -6.27 0.26 -3.16
N GLU A 109 -5.48 -0.13 -4.16
CA GLU A 109 -5.15 0.73 -5.31
C GLU A 109 -6.41 1.17 -6.08
N VAL A 110 -7.40 0.28 -6.25
CA VAL A 110 -8.65 0.59 -6.96
C VAL A 110 -9.51 1.58 -6.16
N ALA A 111 -9.52 1.44 -4.82
CA ALA A 111 -10.26 2.34 -3.95
C ALA A 111 -9.64 3.75 -3.87
N ALA A 112 -8.32 3.85 -4.04
CA ALA A 112 -7.60 5.12 -3.96
C ALA A 112 -7.59 5.94 -5.26
N ARG A 113 -8.01 5.36 -6.39
CA ARG A 113 -8.16 6.04 -7.69
C ARG A 113 -9.52 6.73 -7.87
N MET A 114 -10.41 6.69 -6.87
CA MET A 114 -11.67 7.47 -6.92
C MET A 114 -11.37 8.97 -6.93
N GLU A 115 -11.99 9.71 -7.85
CA GLU A 115 -11.60 11.05 -8.31
C GLU A 115 -11.69 12.17 -7.26
N ASP A 116 -12.25 11.89 -6.08
CA ASP A 116 -12.44 12.89 -5.02
C ASP A 116 -11.19 13.01 -4.12
N CYS A 117 -10.13 13.63 -4.64
CA CYS A 117 -8.99 14.00 -3.80
C CYS A 117 -9.33 15.25 -2.95
N ASN A 118 -9.62 15.03 -1.66
CA ASN A 118 -9.77 16.12 -0.70
C ASN A 118 -8.43 16.90 -0.57
N THR A 119 -8.49 18.21 -0.33
CA THR A 119 -7.34 19.11 -0.12
C THR A 119 -6.33 18.55 0.89
N ASP A 120 -6.81 17.91 1.96
CA ASP A 120 -5.95 17.25 2.95
C ASP A 120 -5.12 16.09 2.38
N ALA A 121 -5.70 15.31 1.46
CA ALA A 121 -4.99 14.20 0.81
C ALA A 121 -3.89 14.72 -0.12
N VAL A 122 -4.14 15.83 -0.82
CA VAL A 122 -3.12 16.51 -1.65
C VAL A 122 -2.00 17.05 -0.77
N HIS A 123 -2.34 17.70 0.35
CA HIS A 123 -1.36 18.22 1.29
C HIS A 123 -0.48 17.11 1.87
N ALA A 124 -1.09 16.03 2.36
CA ALA A 124 -0.36 14.90 2.92
C ALA A 124 0.55 14.22 1.87
N ARG A 125 0.06 14.05 0.63
CA ARG A 125 0.86 13.55 -0.49
C ARG A 125 2.10 14.42 -0.71
N ASN A 126 1.93 15.72 -0.85
CA ASN A 126 3.06 16.64 -1.10
C ASN A 126 4.06 16.64 0.07
N LEU A 127 3.55 16.63 1.31
CA LEU A 127 4.38 16.53 2.52
C LEU A 127 5.25 15.27 2.51
N PHE A 128 4.65 14.12 2.21
CA PHE A 128 5.38 12.85 2.13
C PHE A 128 6.37 12.83 0.96
N THR A 129 6.04 13.41 -0.20
CA THR A 129 6.98 13.54 -1.32
C THR A 129 8.24 14.30 -0.90
N THR A 130 8.09 15.45 -0.25
CA THR A 130 9.21 16.23 0.27
C THR A 130 9.98 15.44 1.33
N TYR A 131 9.29 14.80 2.26
CA TYR A 131 9.93 13.99 3.30
C TYR A 131 10.75 12.83 2.72
N PHE A 132 10.21 12.06 1.77
CA PHE A 132 10.88 10.91 1.17
C PHE A 132 12.12 11.27 0.35
N CYS A 133 12.21 12.51 -0.14
CA CYS A 133 13.38 13.02 -0.83
C CYS A 133 14.33 13.80 0.09
N SER A 134 13.99 13.97 1.37
CA SER A 134 14.88 14.58 2.36
C SER A 134 15.95 13.59 2.83
N SER A 135 17.06 14.11 3.36
CA SER A 135 18.12 13.29 3.97
C SER A 135 17.65 12.42 5.14
N VAL A 136 16.52 12.77 5.78
CA VAL A 136 15.96 12.03 6.91
C VAL A 136 15.02 10.92 6.44
N GLY A 137 14.23 11.18 5.39
CA GLY A 137 13.18 10.26 4.92
C GLY A 137 13.59 9.38 3.75
N GLU A 138 14.73 9.63 3.13
CA GLU A 138 15.24 8.82 2.02
C GLU A 138 15.72 7.44 2.48
N VAL A 139 15.56 6.46 1.58
CA VAL A 139 16.04 5.09 1.79
C VAL A 139 16.85 4.62 0.58
N PRO A 140 17.95 3.87 0.75
CA PRO A 140 18.87 3.58 -0.36
C PRO A 140 18.23 2.88 -1.56
N TRP A 141 17.29 1.96 -1.31
CA TRP A 141 16.65 1.16 -2.36
C TRP A 141 15.67 1.96 -3.23
N GLN A 142 15.14 3.10 -2.75
CA GLN A 142 14.09 3.83 -3.47
C GLN A 142 14.57 4.43 -4.79
N TRP A 143 15.88 4.69 -4.91
CA TRP A 143 16.49 5.28 -6.09
C TRP A 143 16.82 4.23 -7.16
N GLN A 144 17.08 2.99 -6.74
CA GLN A 144 17.41 1.89 -7.66
C GLN A 144 16.16 1.29 -8.30
N GLN A 145 15.06 1.20 -7.54
CA GLN A 145 13.84 0.50 -7.96
C GLN A 145 12.88 1.37 -8.77
N SER A 146 12.96 2.70 -8.68
CA SER A 146 12.12 3.61 -9.46
C SER A 146 12.73 3.98 -10.82
N GLY A 147 14.00 3.63 -11.07
CA GLY A 147 14.73 4.05 -12.29
C GLY A 147 15.03 5.55 -12.36
N VAL A 148 14.85 6.26 -11.25
CA VAL A 148 14.93 7.72 -11.12
C VAL A 148 16.31 8.16 -10.64
N SER A 149 16.85 9.23 -11.22
CA SER A 149 18.11 9.84 -10.75
C SER A 149 17.88 10.68 -9.49
N LYS A 150 18.60 10.36 -8.41
CA LYS A 150 18.56 11.12 -7.14
C LYS A 150 18.82 12.62 -7.34
N GLU A 151 19.78 12.97 -8.19
CA GLU A 151 20.17 14.35 -8.44
C GLU A 151 19.04 15.14 -9.13
N VAL A 152 18.30 14.50 -10.03
CA VAL A 152 17.20 15.13 -10.76
C VAL A 152 16.00 15.33 -9.84
N ALA A 153 15.64 14.33 -9.03
CA ALA A 153 14.55 14.44 -8.05
C ALA A 153 14.75 15.61 -7.06
N LEU A 154 15.98 15.75 -6.53
CA LEU A 154 16.32 16.83 -5.59
C LEU A 154 16.28 18.20 -6.27
N LYS A 155 16.77 18.30 -7.51
CA LYS A 155 16.75 19.54 -8.28
C LYS A 155 15.32 20.02 -8.56
N ASN A 156 14.41 19.13 -8.94
CA ASN A 156 13.00 19.47 -9.19
C ASN A 156 12.31 20.02 -7.92
N LEU A 157 12.64 19.46 -6.75
CA LEU A 157 12.13 19.93 -5.46
C LEU A 157 12.66 21.32 -5.10
N ASP A 158 13.97 21.55 -5.27
CA ASP A 158 14.60 22.84 -4.98
C ASP A 158 14.07 23.96 -5.89
N GLU A 159 13.85 23.68 -7.17
CA GLU A 159 13.27 24.63 -8.13
C GLU A 159 11.84 25.04 -7.72
N ARG A 160 11.03 24.10 -7.22
CA ARG A 160 9.68 24.40 -6.70
C ARG A 160 9.68 25.20 -5.41
N GLN A 161 10.68 24.99 -4.55
CA GLN A 161 10.81 25.77 -3.32
C GLN A 161 11.33 27.20 -3.57
N ARG A 162 12.14 27.41 -4.61
CA ARG A 162 12.62 28.75 -5.01
C ARG A 162 11.56 29.60 -5.71
N PHE A 163 10.63 28.98 -6.42
CA PHE A 163 9.55 29.66 -7.12
C PHE A 163 8.20 29.22 -6.53
N PRO A 164 7.80 29.71 -5.34
CA PRO A 164 6.43 29.54 -4.91
C PRO A 164 5.55 30.25 -5.93
N LEU A 165 4.83 29.48 -6.73
CA LEU A 165 3.91 30.00 -7.73
C LEU A 165 2.97 31.01 -7.05
N HIS A 166 3.08 32.26 -7.47
CA HIS A 166 2.02 33.24 -7.29
C HIS A 166 0.76 32.70 -7.99
N SER A 167 -0.24 32.34 -7.19
CA SER A 167 -1.64 32.22 -7.59
C SER A 167 -2.49 32.66 -6.42
#